data_AF-I3RC09-F1
#
_entry.id   AF-I3RC09-F1
#
_cell.length_a   1.000
_cell.length_b   1.000
_cell.length_c   1.000
_cell.angle_alpha   90.00
_cell.angle_beta   90.00
_cell.angle_gamma   90.00
#
_symmetry.space_group_name_H-M   'P 1'
#
loop_
_entity.id
_entity.type
_entity.pdbx_description
1 polymer ?
#
loop_
_entity_poly.entity_id
_entity_poly.type
_entity_poly.pdbx_seq_one_letter_code
_entity_poly.pdbx_strand_id
1 'polypeptide(L)'
;MREVIREVNSKIRKFAPIYMRNEEAVKQHLILPILKALGWNTEDPTEVRPEEKTIEGRADYALIKDNRIVAFLEAKNLSVSIDKREVILQLAKYCFDKGVEIGIVTNGRIWLILRAFSPGEEIDDRIIASIDIINEPPERVLVKFSGIRKDLIENALEFYDSLSKFEESSRKLLKIGLSERDLSSYLYSLSMTGNVVSIEEVGPSERIRGVYLFEDKWKFLPVPGGSVKDALIAILSYYRDKVSGDERKAIEIAISNLKVMELKHEKIIALIKGIEEEKGIEIRIAL
;
A
#
# COMPACT_ATOMS: atom_id res chain seq x y z
N MET A 1 5.10 -8.21 2.92
CA MET A 1 4.81 -8.02 1.48
C MET A 1 6.03 -7.71 0.63
N ARG A 2 6.76 -6.59 0.83
CA ARG A 2 7.93 -6.23 -0.01
C ARG A 2 8.97 -7.34 -0.15
N GLU A 3 9.32 -8.00 0.95
CA GLU A 3 10.29 -9.10 0.90
C GLU A 3 9.78 -10.30 0.11
N VAL A 4 8.51 -10.67 0.32
CA VAL A 4 7.85 -11.76 -0.44
C VAL A 4 7.87 -11.49 -1.94
N ILE A 5 7.61 -10.25 -2.37
CA ILE A 5 7.70 -9.87 -3.80
C ILE A 5 9.14 -10.00 -4.33
N ARG A 6 10.16 -9.64 -3.55
CA ARG A 6 11.57 -9.84 -3.94
C ARG A 6 11.91 -11.32 -4.06
N GLU A 7 11.49 -12.13 -3.10
CA GLU A 7 11.70 -13.57 -3.12
C GLU A 7 11.02 -14.23 -4.32
N VAL A 8 9.76 -13.89 -4.59
CA VAL A 8 9.01 -14.38 -5.76
C VAL A 8 9.69 -13.95 -7.07
N ASN A 9 10.12 -12.69 -7.20
CA ASN A 9 10.88 -12.23 -8.36
C ASN A 9 12.18 -13.04 -8.55
N SER A 10 12.92 -13.28 -7.46
CA SER A 10 14.13 -14.11 -7.47
C SER A 10 13.85 -15.55 -7.93
N LYS A 11 12.78 -16.17 -7.40
CA LYS A 11 12.35 -17.51 -7.81
C LYS A 11 12.01 -17.56 -9.29
N ILE A 12 11.16 -16.63 -9.78
CA ILE A 12 10.77 -16.59 -11.20
C ILE A 12 12.01 -16.55 -12.09
N ARG A 13 12.98 -15.70 -11.78
CA ARG A 13 14.22 -15.58 -12.58
C ARG A 13 15.11 -16.82 -12.51
N LYS A 14 15.28 -17.42 -11.33
CA LYS A 14 16.18 -18.57 -11.13
C LYS A 14 15.61 -19.88 -11.66
N PHE A 15 14.29 -20.06 -11.57
CA PHE A 15 13.62 -21.34 -11.83
C PHE A 15 12.57 -21.25 -12.94
N ALA A 16 12.68 -20.26 -13.84
CA ALA A 16 11.74 -20.07 -14.95
C ALA A 16 11.40 -21.36 -15.72
N PRO A 17 12.36 -22.25 -16.09
CA PRO A 17 12.03 -23.47 -16.84
C PRO A 17 11.06 -24.41 -16.11
N ILE A 18 11.10 -24.44 -14.77
CA ILE A 18 10.19 -25.23 -13.95
C ILE A 18 8.79 -24.61 -14.01
N TYR A 19 8.70 -23.31 -13.74
CA TYR A 19 7.42 -22.59 -13.70
C TYR A 19 6.73 -22.49 -15.06
N MET A 20 7.47 -22.52 -16.16
CA MET A 20 6.91 -22.56 -17.52
C MET A 20 6.21 -23.87 -17.85
N ARG A 21 6.48 -24.95 -17.12
CA ARG A 21 5.94 -26.30 -17.42
C ARG A 21 5.05 -26.85 -16.33
N ASN A 22 5.06 -26.24 -15.13
CA ASN A 22 4.38 -26.75 -13.96
C ASN A 22 3.54 -25.65 -13.31
N GLU A 23 2.24 -25.65 -13.60
CA GLU A 23 1.26 -24.74 -13.02
C GLU A 23 1.12 -24.92 -11.50
N GLU A 24 1.19 -26.15 -11.00
CA GLU A 24 1.13 -26.42 -9.57
C GLU A 24 2.33 -25.82 -8.82
N ALA A 25 3.52 -25.86 -9.42
CA ALA A 25 4.69 -25.18 -8.87
C ALA A 25 4.51 -23.65 -8.86
N VAL A 26 3.81 -23.07 -9.85
CA VAL A 26 3.45 -21.64 -9.85
C VAL A 26 2.50 -21.33 -8.69
N LYS A 27 1.43 -22.13 -8.53
CA LYS A 27 0.47 -22.02 -7.43
C LYS A 27 1.19 -22.03 -6.08
N GLN A 28 1.96 -23.07 -5.80
CA GLN A 28 2.58 -23.27 -4.48
C GLN A 28 3.73 -22.29 -4.20
N HIS A 29 4.61 -22.03 -5.16
CA HIS A 29 5.85 -21.31 -4.88
C HIS A 29 5.76 -19.79 -5.11
N LEU A 30 4.80 -19.34 -5.92
CA LEU A 30 4.67 -17.94 -6.34
C LEU A 30 3.34 -17.33 -5.86
N ILE A 31 2.20 -17.99 -6.08
CA ILE A 31 0.86 -17.44 -5.80
C ILE A 31 0.52 -17.51 -4.31
N LEU A 32 0.58 -18.69 -3.68
CA LEU A 32 0.21 -18.85 -2.27
C LEU A 32 1.05 -17.96 -1.31
N PRO A 33 2.38 -17.80 -1.48
CA PRO A 33 3.15 -16.88 -0.65
C PRO A 33 2.68 -15.43 -0.77
N ILE A 34 2.27 -14.99 -1.96
CA ILE A 34 1.69 -13.65 -2.18
C ILE A 34 0.34 -13.53 -1.48
N LEU A 35 -0.56 -14.50 -1.62
CA LEU A 35 -1.85 -14.49 -0.92
C LEU A 35 -1.66 -14.42 0.60
N LYS A 36 -0.75 -15.22 1.15
CA LYS A 36 -0.40 -15.17 2.58
C LYS A 36 0.11 -13.79 3.01
N ALA A 37 0.95 -13.16 2.19
CA ALA A 37 1.46 -11.81 2.45
C ALA A 37 0.41 -10.69 2.31
N LEU A 38 -0.69 -10.96 1.59
CA LEU A 38 -1.87 -10.11 1.43
C LEU A 38 -2.90 -10.28 2.55
N GLY A 39 -2.61 -11.14 3.54
CA GLY A 39 -3.44 -11.37 4.72
C GLY A 39 -4.46 -12.50 4.57
N TRP A 40 -4.40 -13.28 3.48
CA TRP A 40 -5.23 -14.47 3.30
C TRP A 40 -4.62 -15.68 4.02
N ASN A 41 -5.41 -16.41 4.80
CA ASN A 41 -4.95 -17.67 5.35
C ASN A 41 -5.10 -18.81 4.33
N THR A 42 -3.99 -19.16 3.66
CA THR A 42 -3.97 -20.22 2.62
C THR A 42 -4.18 -21.64 3.17
N GLU A 43 -4.13 -21.82 4.48
CA GLU A 43 -4.33 -23.10 5.16
C GLU A 43 -5.77 -23.24 5.70
N ASP A 44 -6.58 -22.17 5.62
CA ASP A 44 -7.96 -22.15 6.07
C ASP A 44 -8.92 -22.21 4.86
N PRO A 45 -9.67 -23.32 4.66
CA PRO A 45 -10.60 -23.46 3.54
C PRO A 45 -11.83 -22.54 3.65
N THR A 46 -12.01 -21.84 4.78
CA THR A 46 -13.01 -20.77 4.93
C THR A 46 -12.50 -19.41 4.47
N GLU A 47 -11.21 -19.29 4.12
CA GLU A 47 -10.61 -18.08 3.56
C GLU A 47 -10.04 -18.28 2.16
N VAL A 48 -9.31 -19.38 1.92
CA VAL A 48 -8.75 -19.73 0.62
C VAL A 48 -9.12 -21.17 0.32
N ARG A 49 -10.14 -21.35 -0.52
CA ARG A 49 -10.65 -22.67 -0.86
C ARG A 49 -10.14 -23.09 -2.24
N PRO A 50 -9.30 -24.13 -2.34
CA PRO A 50 -8.86 -24.64 -3.63
C PRO A 50 -10.01 -25.35 -4.35
N GLU A 51 -9.93 -25.42 -5.67
CA GLU A 51 -10.75 -26.32 -6.49
C GLU A 51 -12.27 -26.05 -6.36
N GLU A 52 -12.65 -24.77 -6.28
CA GLU A 52 -14.04 -24.34 -6.06
C GLU A 52 -14.93 -24.61 -7.28
N LYS A 53 -16.01 -25.36 -7.06
CA LYS A 53 -16.95 -25.73 -8.12
C LYS A 53 -17.93 -24.61 -8.44
N THR A 54 -18.05 -24.33 -9.72
CA THR A 54 -19.09 -23.49 -10.33
C THR A 54 -19.87 -24.31 -11.35
N ILE A 55 -20.98 -23.79 -11.86
CA ILE A 55 -21.73 -24.43 -12.96
C ILE A 55 -20.86 -24.55 -14.22
N GLU A 56 -20.01 -23.55 -14.48
CA GLU A 56 -19.21 -23.44 -15.70
C GLU A 56 -17.85 -24.17 -15.62
N GLY A 57 -17.50 -24.73 -14.46
CA GLY A 57 -16.23 -25.42 -14.25
C GLY A 57 -15.71 -25.27 -12.83
N ARG A 58 -14.38 -25.18 -12.69
CA ARG A 58 -13.72 -25.13 -11.40
C ARG A 58 -12.65 -24.06 -11.40
N ALA A 59 -12.74 -23.13 -10.45
CA ALA A 59 -11.70 -22.14 -10.22
C ALA A 59 -10.60 -22.76 -9.35
N ASP A 60 -9.35 -22.41 -9.60
CA ASP A 60 -8.21 -22.91 -8.81
C ASP A 60 -8.32 -22.52 -7.35
N TYR A 61 -8.72 -21.28 -7.06
CA TYR A 61 -9.01 -20.81 -5.71
C TYR A 61 -10.23 -19.89 -5.65
N ALA A 62 -11.02 -20.03 -4.60
CA ALA A 62 -11.97 -19.02 -4.15
C ALA A 62 -11.40 -18.29 -2.92
N LEU A 63 -11.41 -16.96 -2.96
CA LEU A 63 -11.09 -16.11 -1.82
C LEU A 63 -12.37 -15.76 -1.09
N ILE A 64 -12.43 -16.05 0.21
CA ILE A 64 -13.64 -16.01 1.03
C ILE A 64 -13.42 -15.07 2.22
N LYS A 65 -14.32 -14.11 2.38
CA LYS A 65 -14.34 -13.17 3.50
C LYS A 65 -15.75 -13.11 4.07
N ASP A 66 -15.88 -13.19 5.39
CA ASP A 66 -17.16 -13.16 6.10
C ASP A 66 -18.18 -14.15 5.50
N ASN A 67 -17.72 -15.39 5.27
CA ASN A 67 -18.47 -16.51 4.67
C ASN A 67 -19.01 -16.27 3.24
N ARG A 68 -18.51 -15.25 2.54
CA ARG A 68 -18.87 -14.95 1.15
C ARG A 68 -17.64 -15.06 0.25
N ILE A 69 -17.80 -15.66 -0.93
CA ILE A 69 -16.76 -15.63 -1.96
C ILE A 69 -16.67 -14.19 -2.47
N VAL A 70 -15.51 -13.57 -2.35
CA VAL A 70 -15.28 -12.17 -2.77
C VAL A 70 -14.43 -12.07 -4.03
N ALA A 71 -13.67 -13.12 -4.35
CA ALA A 71 -12.95 -13.21 -5.63
C ALA A 71 -12.70 -14.66 -6.03
N PHE A 72 -12.58 -14.90 -7.33
CA PHE A 72 -11.98 -16.13 -7.87
C PHE A 72 -10.57 -15.86 -8.36
N LEU A 73 -9.67 -16.83 -8.18
CA LEU A 73 -8.33 -16.81 -8.72
C LEU A 73 -8.11 -18.03 -9.63
N GLU A 74 -7.68 -17.76 -10.85
CA GLU A 74 -7.28 -18.75 -11.85
C GLU A 74 -5.77 -18.64 -12.07
N ALA A 75 -5.05 -19.75 -11.89
CA ALA A 75 -3.63 -19.83 -12.14
C ALA A 75 -3.34 -20.41 -13.54
N LYS A 76 -2.19 -20.02 -14.07
CA LYS A 76 -1.57 -20.63 -15.24
C LYS A 76 -0.09 -20.85 -14.99
N ASN A 77 0.52 -21.75 -15.76
CA ASN A 77 1.98 -21.83 -15.78
C ASN A 77 2.60 -20.55 -16.39
N LEU A 78 3.87 -20.28 -16.07
CA LEU A 78 4.58 -19.05 -16.42
C LEU A 78 4.66 -18.78 -17.93
N SER A 79 4.53 -19.80 -18.79
CA SER A 79 4.61 -19.65 -20.24
C SER A 79 3.32 -19.17 -20.90
N VAL A 80 2.19 -19.22 -20.17
CA VAL A 80 0.88 -18.85 -20.71
C VAL A 80 0.70 -17.33 -20.69
N SER A 81 0.28 -16.81 -21.84
CA SER A 81 -0.27 -15.44 -21.96
C SER A 81 -1.67 -15.43 -21.37
N ILE A 82 -1.86 -14.71 -20.28
CA ILE A 82 -3.09 -14.70 -19.49
C ILE A 82 -4.08 -13.61 -19.90
N ASP A 83 -3.67 -12.72 -20.80
CA ASP A 83 -4.44 -11.65 -21.44
C ASP A 83 -5.32 -12.16 -22.60
N LYS A 84 -5.30 -13.46 -22.88
CA LYS A 84 -6.14 -14.05 -23.92
C LYS A 84 -7.62 -13.99 -23.54
N ARG A 85 -8.45 -13.56 -24.51
CA ARG A 85 -9.92 -13.48 -24.40
C ARG A 85 -10.56 -14.75 -23.83
N GLU A 86 -10.08 -15.93 -24.21
CA GLU A 86 -10.59 -17.22 -23.73
C GLU A 86 -10.42 -17.42 -22.22
N VAL A 87 -9.26 -17.01 -21.67
CA VAL A 87 -8.93 -17.14 -20.25
C VAL A 87 -9.78 -16.18 -19.42
N ILE A 88 -9.91 -14.93 -19.89
CA ILE A 88 -10.71 -13.90 -19.23
C ILE A 88 -12.20 -14.29 -19.22
N LEU A 89 -12.72 -14.81 -20.34
CA LEU A 89 -14.11 -15.29 -20.44
C LEU A 89 -14.42 -16.43 -19.48
N GLN A 90 -13.52 -17.41 -19.38
CA GLN A 90 -13.70 -18.54 -18.49
C GLN A 90 -13.82 -18.08 -17.03
N LEU A 91 -12.93 -17.19 -16.60
CA LEU A 91 -12.97 -16.65 -15.25
C LEU A 91 -14.20 -15.75 -15.01
N ALA A 92 -14.61 -14.94 -15.99
CA ALA A 92 -15.81 -14.12 -15.91
C ALA A 92 -17.08 -14.98 -15.75
N LYS A 93 -17.13 -16.16 -16.37
CA LYS A 93 -18.23 -17.12 -16.23
C LYS A 93 -18.33 -17.71 -14.81
N TYR A 94 -17.19 -18.06 -14.19
CA TYR A 94 -17.15 -18.53 -12.80
C TYR A 94 -17.67 -17.46 -11.84
N CYS A 95 -17.25 -16.23 -12.07
CA CYS A 95 -17.71 -15.07 -11.32
C CYS A 95 -19.22 -14.82 -11.50
N PHE A 96 -19.71 -14.93 -12.73
CA PHE A 96 -21.13 -14.77 -13.07
C PHE A 96 -22.03 -15.76 -12.31
N ASP A 97 -21.66 -17.04 -12.31
CA ASP A 97 -22.40 -18.12 -11.64
C ASP A 97 -22.63 -17.87 -10.14
N LYS A 98 -21.66 -17.22 -9.47
CA LYS A 98 -21.67 -17.04 -8.01
C LYS A 98 -21.92 -15.59 -7.57
N GLY A 99 -22.19 -14.67 -8.49
CA GLY A 99 -22.40 -13.26 -8.16
C GLY A 99 -21.15 -12.58 -7.60
N VAL A 100 -19.96 -13.00 -8.03
CA VAL A 100 -18.66 -12.49 -7.54
C VAL A 100 -18.14 -11.42 -8.50
N GLU A 101 -17.83 -10.22 -8.03
CA GLU A 101 -17.48 -9.11 -8.92
C GLU A 101 -16.02 -9.11 -9.39
N ILE A 102 -15.12 -9.75 -8.63
CA ILE A 102 -13.68 -9.75 -8.87
C ILE A 102 -13.20 -11.10 -9.38
N GLY A 103 -12.57 -11.10 -10.56
CA GLY A 103 -11.78 -12.22 -11.05
C GLY A 103 -10.30 -11.87 -11.04
N ILE A 104 -9.45 -12.81 -10.65
CA ILE A 104 -7.98 -12.68 -10.71
C ILE A 104 -7.44 -13.81 -11.59
N VAL A 105 -6.66 -13.47 -12.61
CA VAL A 105 -5.88 -14.47 -13.35
C VAL A 105 -4.40 -14.17 -13.25
N THR A 106 -3.59 -15.20 -13.03
CA THR A 106 -2.14 -15.01 -12.90
C THR A 106 -1.34 -16.20 -13.39
N ASN A 107 -0.14 -15.92 -13.91
CA ASN A 107 0.88 -16.94 -14.18
C ASN A 107 2.05 -16.90 -13.16
N GLY A 108 1.79 -16.32 -11.98
CA GLY A 108 2.76 -16.06 -10.92
C GLY A 108 3.59 -14.79 -11.12
N ARG A 109 3.90 -14.40 -12.37
CA ARG A 109 4.61 -13.16 -12.69
C ARG A 109 3.65 -12.01 -12.93
N ILE A 110 2.72 -12.21 -13.86
CA ILE A 110 1.71 -11.22 -14.24
C ILE A 110 0.42 -11.57 -13.52
N TRP A 111 -0.24 -10.57 -12.97
CA TRP A 111 -1.56 -10.68 -12.34
C TRP A 111 -2.51 -9.71 -13.03
N LEU A 112 -3.59 -10.22 -13.61
CA LEU A 112 -4.67 -9.42 -14.16
C LEU A 112 -5.86 -9.49 -13.20
N ILE A 113 -6.38 -8.32 -12.87
CA ILE A 113 -7.55 -8.17 -12.03
C ILE A 113 -8.68 -7.72 -12.94
N LEU A 114 -9.80 -8.42 -12.85
CA LEU A 114 -10.91 -8.33 -13.77
C LEU A 114 -12.17 -7.90 -13.02
N ARG A 115 -12.92 -6.98 -13.63
CA ARG A 115 -14.33 -6.76 -13.32
C ARG A 115 -15.16 -7.82 -14.03
N ALA A 116 -15.71 -8.77 -13.30
CA ALA A 116 -16.46 -9.88 -13.87
C ALA A 116 -17.74 -9.43 -14.59
N PHE A 117 -18.43 -8.45 -14.01
CA PHE A 117 -19.67 -7.90 -14.53
C PHE A 117 -19.46 -6.49 -15.06
N SER A 118 -19.45 -6.36 -16.38
CA SER A 118 -19.47 -5.06 -17.04
C SER A 118 -20.33 -5.12 -18.31
N PRO A 119 -21.63 -4.82 -18.20
CA PRO A 119 -22.55 -4.87 -19.33
C PRO A 119 -22.17 -3.86 -20.41
N GLY A 120 -22.06 -4.31 -21.67
CA GLY A 120 -21.77 -3.45 -22.82
C GLY A 120 -20.30 -3.11 -23.05
N GLU A 121 -19.40 -3.52 -22.15
CA GLU A 121 -17.96 -3.35 -22.33
C GLU A 121 -17.33 -4.55 -23.04
N GLU A 122 -16.27 -4.29 -23.83
CA GLU A 122 -15.46 -5.35 -24.41
C GLU A 122 -14.71 -6.11 -23.31
N ILE A 123 -14.25 -7.31 -23.64
CA ILE A 123 -13.57 -8.17 -22.65
C ILE A 123 -12.25 -7.57 -22.17
N ASP A 124 -11.56 -6.85 -23.06
CA ASP A 124 -10.30 -6.19 -22.72
C ASP A 124 -10.52 -5.03 -21.73
N ASP A 125 -11.68 -4.35 -21.82
CA ASP A 125 -12.07 -3.28 -20.90
C ASP A 125 -12.38 -3.80 -19.48
N ARG A 126 -12.61 -5.11 -19.33
CA ARG A 126 -12.84 -5.74 -18.02
C ARG A 126 -11.55 -5.86 -17.21
N ILE A 127 -10.37 -5.71 -17.81
CA ILE A 127 -9.10 -5.71 -17.10
C ILE A 127 -8.93 -4.36 -16.40
N ILE A 128 -9.23 -4.32 -15.11
CA ILE A 128 -9.14 -3.09 -14.31
C ILE A 128 -7.74 -2.85 -13.74
N ALA A 129 -6.91 -3.88 -13.65
CA ALA A 129 -5.50 -3.72 -13.31
C ALA A 129 -4.63 -4.87 -13.86
N SER A 130 -3.37 -4.53 -14.12
CA SER A 130 -2.30 -5.48 -14.45
C SER A 130 -1.09 -5.20 -13.56
N ILE A 131 -0.50 -6.25 -13.01
CA ILE A 131 0.69 -6.20 -12.16
C ILE A 131 1.75 -7.11 -12.76
N ASP A 132 2.87 -6.56 -13.23
CA ASP A 132 4.06 -7.33 -13.60
C ASP A 132 5.13 -7.22 -12.52
N ILE A 133 5.32 -8.30 -11.75
CA ILE A 133 6.29 -8.38 -10.65
C ILE A 133 7.74 -8.12 -11.12
N ILE A 134 8.03 -8.34 -12.39
CA ILE A 134 9.38 -8.25 -12.97
C ILE A 134 9.64 -6.90 -13.64
N ASN A 135 8.65 -6.37 -14.37
CA ASN A 135 8.80 -5.17 -15.21
C ASN A 135 8.16 -3.92 -14.64
N GLU A 136 7.84 -3.89 -13.35
CA GLU A 136 7.36 -2.69 -12.66
C GLU A 136 8.23 -2.35 -11.44
N PRO A 137 8.35 -1.05 -11.09
CA PRO A 137 8.97 -0.66 -9.83
C PRO A 137 8.27 -1.32 -8.63
N PRO A 138 9.01 -1.80 -7.61
CA PRO A 138 8.43 -2.47 -6.46
C PRO A 138 7.32 -1.66 -5.76
N GLU A 139 7.45 -0.34 -5.70
CA GLU A 139 6.47 0.57 -5.11
C GLU A 139 5.12 0.47 -5.82
N ARG A 140 5.14 0.45 -7.16
CA ARG A 140 3.93 0.32 -7.98
C ARG A 140 3.28 -1.06 -7.81
N VAL A 141 4.10 -2.11 -7.79
CA VAL A 141 3.64 -3.49 -7.55
C VAL A 141 2.94 -3.60 -6.19
N LEU A 142 3.54 -3.02 -5.14
CA LEU A 142 2.98 -3.06 -3.78
C LEU A 142 1.65 -2.31 -3.67
N VAL A 143 1.54 -1.12 -4.27
CA VAL A 143 0.29 -0.36 -4.28
C VAL A 143 -0.78 -1.13 -5.04
N LYS A 144 -0.50 -1.60 -6.26
CA LYS A 144 -1.49 -2.38 -7.03
C LYS A 144 -1.94 -3.64 -6.31
N PHE A 145 -1.04 -4.35 -5.63
CA PHE A 145 -1.42 -5.52 -4.83
C PHE A 145 -2.30 -5.18 -3.62
N SER A 146 -2.28 -3.93 -3.14
CA SER A 146 -3.13 -3.52 -2.02
C SER A 146 -4.61 -3.68 -2.31
N GLY A 147 -5.03 -3.52 -3.57
CA GLY A 147 -6.42 -3.69 -4.00
C GLY A 147 -6.97 -5.10 -3.81
N ILE A 148 -6.12 -6.12 -3.67
CA ILE A 148 -6.54 -7.51 -3.41
C ILE A 148 -6.14 -8.04 -2.03
N ARG A 149 -5.73 -7.16 -1.11
CA ARG A 149 -5.57 -7.53 0.30
C ARG A 149 -6.91 -7.96 0.89
N LYS A 150 -6.89 -8.90 1.83
CA LYS A 150 -8.10 -9.42 2.48
C LYS A 150 -8.99 -8.32 3.08
N ASP A 151 -8.39 -7.27 3.65
CA ASP A 151 -9.11 -6.17 4.26
C ASP A 151 -9.64 -5.13 3.25
N LEU A 152 -9.13 -5.11 2.02
CA LEU A 152 -9.48 -4.13 0.98
C LEU A 152 -10.21 -4.70 -0.24
N ILE A 153 -10.23 -6.02 -0.44
CA ILE A 153 -10.75 -6.69 -1.65
C ILE A 153 -12.20 -6.32 -2.01
N GLU A 154 -13.06 -6.05 -1.01
CA GLU A 154 -14.44 -5.62 -1.26
C GLU A 154 -14.52 -4.23 -1.92
N ASN A 155 -13.47 -3.40 -1.78
CA ASN A 155 -13.34 -2.09 -2.43
C ASN A 155 -12.43 -2.15 -3.68
N ALA A 156 -12.09 -3.34 -4.19
CA ALA A 156 -11.12 -3.50 -5.27
C ALA A 156 -11.50 -2.72 -6.53
N LEU A 157 -12.78 -2.72 -6.93
CA LEU A 157 -13.26 -1.97 -8.10
C LEU A 157 -12.99 -0.47 -7.95
N GLU A 158 -13.45 0.13 -6.85
CA GLU A 158 -13.23 1.55 -6.56
C GLU A 158 -11.74 1.88 -6.43
N PHE A 159 -10.97 1.00 -5.80
CA PHE A 159 -9.52 1.13 -5.64
C PHE A 159 -8.82 1.24 -6.99
N TYR A 160 -9.05 0.30 -7.90
CA TYR A 160 -8.38 0.27 -9.21
C TYR A 160 -8.87 1.39 -10.13
N ASP A 161 -10.17 1.71 -10.11
CA ASP A 161 -10.72 2.84 -10.86
C ASP A 161 -10.09 4.18 -10.40
N SER A 162 -9.96 4.37 -9.08
CA SER A 162 -9.35 5.56 -8.50
C SER A 162 -7.86 5.64 -8.76
N LEU A 163 -7.14 4.52 -8.65
CA LEU A 163 -5.71 4.43 -8.95
C LEU A 163 -5.44 4.77 -10.42
N SER A 164 -6.23 4.25 -11.35
CA SER A 164 -6.10 4.54 -12.78
C SER A 164 -6.31 6.02 -13.08
N LYS A 165 -7.38 6.63 -12.54
CA LYS A 165 -7.66 8.07 -12.67
C LYS A 165 -6.53 8.92 -12.09
N PHE A 166 -6.00 8.53 -10.93
CA PHE A 166 -4.85 9.20 -10.31
C PHE A 166 -3.61 9.15 -11.21
N GLU A 167 -3.27 7.98 -11.75
CA GLU A 167 -2.12 7.83 -12.66
C GLU A 167 -2.28 8.66 -13.94
N GLU A 168 -3.47 8.64 -14.54
CA GLU A 168 -3.75 9.40 -15.76
C GLU A 168 -3.61 10.92 -15.51
N SER A 169 -4.21 11.39 -14.41
CA SER A 169 -4.20 12.80 -14.03
C SER A 169 -2.79 13.27 -13.69
N SER A 170 -2.04 12.45 -12.95
CA SER A 170 -0.63 12.69 -12.63
C SER A 170 0.23 12.81 -13.91
N ARG A 171 0.10 11.88 -14.85
CA ARG A 171 0.82 11.94 -16.14
C ARG A 171 0.47 13.19 -16.95
N LYS A 172 -0.80 13.61 -16.94
CA LYS A 172 -1.23 14.85 -17.60
C LYS A 172 -0.55 16.08 -16.97
N LEU A 173 -0.52 16.18 -15.64
CA LEU A 173 0.13 17.28 -14.93
C LEU A 173 1.65 17.34 -15.21
N LEU A 174 2.32 16.19 -15.16
CA LEU A 174 3.75 16.10 -15.50
C LEU A 174 4.03 16.54 -16.94
N LYS A 175 3.17 16.14 -17.89
CA LYS A 175 3.28 16.55 -19.31
C LYS A 175 3.08 18.07 -19.52
N ILE A 176 2.27 18.72 -18.68
CA ILE A 176 2.04 20.17 -18.73
C ILE A 176 3.23 20.95 -18.13
N GLY A 177 4.10 20.29 -17.36
CA GLY A 177 5.34 20.87 -16.83
C GLY A 177 5.40 20.94 -15.31
N LEU A 178 4.43 20.37 -14.58
CA LEU A 178 4.56 20.22 -13.13
C LEU A 178 5.70 19.24 -12.82
N SER A 179 6.57 19.57 -11.86
CA SER A 179 7.65 18.66 -11.49
C SER A 179 7.12 17.48 -10.65
N GLU A 180 7.81 16.34 -10.70
CA GLU A 180 7.49 15.19 -9.83
C GLU A 180 7.61 15.56 -8.35
N ARG A 181 8.54 16.46 -8.01
CA ARG A 181 8.71 16.98 -6.65
C ARG A 181 7.47 17.75 -6.20
N ASP A 182 6.96 18.65 -7.02
CA ASP A 182 5.78 19.46 -6.65
C ASP A 182 4.52 18.60 -6.56
N LEU A 183 4.34 17.65 -7.48
CA LEU A 183 3.21 16.71 -7.43
C LEU A 183 3.26 15.84 -6.18
N SER A 184 4.45 15.34 -5.83
CA SER A 184 4.68 14.58 -4.60
C SER A 184 4.35 15.44 -3.37
N SER A 185 4.92 16.65 -3.27
CA SER A 185 4.64 17.58 -2.16
C SER A 185 3.16 17.92 -2.04
N TYR A 186 2.46 18.11 -3.16
CA TYR A 186 1.02 18.35 -3.17
C TYR A 186 0.24 17.13 -2.63
N LEU A 187 0.59 15.92 -3.07
CA LEU A 187 -0.04 14.69 -2.56
C LEU A 187 0.15 14.54 -1.04
N TYR A 188 1.37 14.80 -0.55
CA TYR A 188 1.65 14.77 0.90
C TYR A 188 0.81 15.79 1.68
N SER A 189 0.47 16.93 1.07
CA SER A 189 -0.27 18.00 1.75
C SER A 189 -1.78 17.80 1.83
N LEU A 190 -2.37 16.94 0.98
CA LEU A 190 -3.84 16.77 0.88
C LEU A 190 -4.55 16.40 2.20
N SER A 191 -3.86 15.72 3.11
CA SER A 191 -4.44 15.30 4.41
C SER A 191 -4.17 16.27 5.56
N MET A 192 -3.38 17.32 5.31
CA MET A 192 -3.07 18.35 6.29
C MET A 192 -4.04 19.53 6.15
N THR A 193 -4.34 20.20 7.26
CA THR A 193 -5.27 21.34 7.27
C THR A 193 -4.65 22.57 7.90
N GLY A 194 -4.88 23.73 7.28
CA GLY A 194 -4.42 25.03 7.78
C GLY A 194 -3.06 25.46 7.22
N ASN A 195 -2.44 26.45 7.88
CA ASN A 195 -1.09 26.89 7.53
C ASN A 195 -0.09 25.87 8.10
N VAL A 196 0.49 25.05 7.21
CA VAL A 196 1.39 23.97 7.58
C VAL A 196 2.70 24.14 6.81
N VAL A 197 3.80 24.23 7.54
CA VAL A 197 5.12 24.55 7.01
C VAL A 197 6.18 23.53 7.45
N SER A 198 7.33 23.54 6.82
CA SER A 198 8.51 22.82 7.31
C SER A 198 9.03 23.48 8.60
N ILE A 199 9.77 22.74 9.43
CA ILE A 199 10.27 23.26 10.72
C ILE A 199 11.24 24.44 10.55
N GLU A 200 11.92 24.52 9.41
CA GLU A 200 12.87 25.56 9.03
C GLU A 200 12.22 26.89 8.71
N GLU A 201 10.97 26.85 8.26
CA GLU A 201 10.19 28.04 7.93
C GLU A 201 9.57 28.66 9.17
N VAL A 202 9.59 27.97 10.31
CA VAL A 202 8.99 28.45 11.56
C VAL A 202 9.80 29.59 12.15
N GLY A 203 9.17 30.77 12.24
CA GLY A 203 9.75 31.95 12.85
C GLY A 203 9.80 31.88 14.38
N PRO A 204 10.73 32.59 15.07
CA PRO A 204 10.83 32.56 16.54
C PRO A 204 9.58 33.05 17.29
N SER A 205 8.77 33.88 16.64
CA SER A 205 7.55 34.47 17.21
C SER A 205 6.27 33.78 16.77
N GLU A 206 6.35 32.76 15.91
CA GLU A 206 5.18 32.08 15.40
C GLU A 206 4.57 31.18 16.46
N ARG A 207 3.24 31.21 16.55
CA ARG A 207 2.50 30.33 17.45
C ARG A 207 2.26 29.01 16.74
N ILE A 208 2.71 27.92 17.34
CA ILE A 208 2.49 26.56 16.85
C ILE A 208 1.20 26.00 17.43
N ARG A 209 0.23 25.66 16.58
CA ARG A 209 -0.99 24.94 16.97
C ARG A 209 -0.76 23.45 17.14
N GLY A 210 0.17 22.87 16.37
CA GLY A 210 0.48 21.45 16.47
C GLY A 210 1.59 20.99 15.54
N VAL A 211 1.89 19.69 15.61
CA VAL A 211 2.88 19.00 14.79
C VAL A 211 2.21 17.88 14.02
N TYR A 212 2.50 17.77 12.74
CA TYR A 212 2.17 16.61 11.92
C TYR A 212 3.39 15.71 11.80
N LEU A 213 3.22 14.42 12.12
CA LEU A 213 4.23 13.37 11.96
C LEU A 213 3.80 12.38 10.88
N PHE A 214 4.65 12.11 9.90
CA PHE A 214 4.39 11.11 8.86
C PHE A 214 5.10 9.78 9.18
N GLU A 215 4.32 8.74 9.50
CA GLU A 215 4.79 7.35 9.55
C GLU A 215 4.23 6.58 8.33
N ASP A 216 2.98 6.11 8.43
CA ASP A 216 2.20 5.58 7.29
C ASP A 216 1.05 6.53 6.90
N LYS A 217 0.69 7.43 7.81
CA LYS A 217 -0.30 8.49 7.67
C LYS A 217 0.12 9.66 8.55
N TRP A 218 -0.27 10.86 8.15
CA TRP A 218 -0.08 12.02 8.98
C TRP A 218 -0.84 11.89 10.31
N LYS A 219 -0.13 12.12 11.41
CA LYS A 219 -0.68 12.18 12.77
C LYS A 219 -0.50 13.58 13.31
N PHE A 220 -1.60 14.21 13.70
CA PHE A 220 -1.58 15.53 14.31
C PHE A 220 -1.41 15.43 15.83
N LEU A 221 -0.42 16.14 16.37
CA LEU A 221 -0.13 16.29 17.79
C LEU A 221 -0.41 17.74 18.19
N PRO A 222 -1.37 18.01 19.10
CA PRO A 222 -1.64 19.37 19.54
C PRO A 222 -0.48 19.92 20.38
N VAL A 223 -0.20 21.21 20.25
CA VAL A 223 0.84 21.92 21.00
C VAL A 223 0.23 23.10 21.75
N PRO A 224 -0.37 22.88 22.95
CA PRO A 224 -1.09 23.94 23.66
C PRO A 224 -0.21 25.12 24.07
N GLY A 225 1.06 24.86 24.37
CA GLY A 225 2.04 25.88 24.79
C GLY A 225 2.44 26.84 23.67
N GLY A 226 2.25 26.47 22.40
CA GLY A 226 2.41 27.36 21.27
C GLY A 226 3.84 27.62 20.81
N SER A 227 4.87 27.11 21.51
CA SER A 227 6.27 27.36 21.15
C SER A 227 6.89 26.19 20.38
N VAL A 228 8.01 26.46 19.68
CA VAL A 228 8.84 25.42 19.03
C VAL A 228 9.38 24.41 20.05
N LYS A 229 9.65 24.88 21.28
CA LYS A 229 10.08 24.00 22.37
C LYS A 229 8.97 23.04 22.78
N ASP A 230 7.73 23.52 22.85
CA ASP A 230 6.57 22.68 23.15
C ASP A 230 6.28 21.69 22.02
N ALA A 231 6.55 22.06 20.76
CA ALA A 231 6.49 21.15 19.62
C ALA A 231 7.51 20.01 19.75
N LEU A 232 8.77 20.31 20.09
CA LEU A 232 9.78 19.29 20.36
C LEU A 232 9.35 18.37 21.52
N ILE A 233 8.80 18.92 22.61
CA ILE A 233 8.31 18.13 23.75
C ILE A 233 7.14 17.23 23.33
N ALA A 234 6.23 17.69 22.47
CA ALA A 234 5.12 16.89 21.96
C ALA A 234 5.62 15.71 21.12
N ILE A 235 6.61 15.93 20.24
CA ILE A 235 7.26 14.88 19.43
C ILE A 235 7.92 13.83 20.34
N LEU A 236 8.72 14.27 21.32
CA LEU A 236 9.38 13.35 22.25
C LEU A 236 8.37 12.57 23.10
N SER A 237 7.28 13.21 23.53
CA SER A 237 6.22 12.55 24.29
C SER A 237 5.54 11.45 23.46
N TYR A 238 5.30 11.71 22.18
CA TYR A 238 4.76 10.73 21.25
C TYR A 238 5.64 9.48 21.13
N TYR A 239 6.97 9.65 21.03
CA TYR A 239 7.90 8.53 20.97
C TYR A 239 8.08 7.81 22.31
N ARG A 240 8.13 8.56 23.44
CA ARG A 240 8.18 7.99 24.79
C ARG A 240 7.08 6.94 24.99
N ASP A 241 5.88 7.25 24.54
CA ASP A 241 4.70 6.39 24.75
C ASP A 241 4.73 5.11 23.91
N LYS A 242 5.62 5.02 22.91
CA LYS A 242 5.82 3.86 22.05
C LYS A 242 6.99 2.95 22.46
N VAL A 243 7.86 3.42 23.35
CA VAL A 243 9.07 2.70 23.77
C VAL A 243 9.00 2.30 25.24
N SER A 244 9.87 1.38 25.65
CA SER A 244 9.93 0.84 27.01
C SER A 244 11.37 0.73 27.51
N GLY A 245 11.56 0.42 28.80
CA GLY A 245 12.88 0.25 29.39
C GLY A 245 13.71 1.54 29.42
N ASP A 246 15.00 1.41 29.09
CA ASP A 246 15.97 2.49 29.24
C ASP A 246 15.81 3.60 28.19
N GLU A 247 15.32 3.28 26.98
CA GLU A 247 15.01 4.28 25.95
C GLU A 247 13.90 5.22 26.43
N ARG A 248 12.84 4.67 27.04
CA ARG A 248 11.75 5.47 27.63
C ARG A 248 12.27 6.42 28.69
N LYS A 249 13.10 5.93 29.62
CA LYS A 249 13.70 6.76 30.69
C LYS A 249 14.56 7.88 30.11
N ALA A 250 15.35 7.59 29.07
CA ALA A 250 16.18 8.59 28.41
C ALA A 250 15.32 9.74 27.82
N ILE A 251 14.21 9.40 27.16
CA ILE A 251 13.28 10.40 26.62
C ILE A 251 12.60 11.19 27.75
N GLU A 252 12.21 10.56 28.85
CA GLU A 252 11.63 11.23 30.02
C GLU A 252 12.59 12.25 30.66
N ILE A 253 13.88 11.90 30.76
CA ILE A 253 14.93 12.80 31.24
C ILE A 253 15.11 13.97 30.26
N ALA A 254 15.16 13.70 28.95
CA ALA A 254 15.28 14.74 27.93
C ALA A 254 14.12 15.74 27.99
N ILE A 255 12.87 15.26 28.09
CA ILE A 255 11.69 16.10 28.24
C ILE A 255 11.78 16.95 29.52
N SER A 256 12.21 16.37 30.64
CA SER A 256 12.34 17.08 31.91
C SER A 256 13.37 18.21 31.84
N ASN A 257 14.51 17.96 31.19
CA ASN A 257 15.54 18.97 30.96
C ASN A 257 15.04 20.09 30.03
N LEU A 258 14.33 19.75 28.94
CA LEU A 258 13.79 20.76 28.01
C LEU A 258 12.79 21.72 28.66
N LYS A 259 12.05 21.27 29.68
CA LYS A 259 11.11 22.13 30.41
C LYS A 259 11.82 23.24 31.17
N VAL A 260 13.00 22.97 31.74
CA VAL A 260 13.75 23.93 32.57
C VAL A 260 14.83 24.68 31.80
N MET A 261 15.36 24.10 30.73
CA MET A 261 16.43 24.71 29.94
C MET A 261 15.91 25.78 28.99
N GLU A 262 16.68 26.85 28.86
CA GLU A 262 16.58 27.77 27.73
C GLU A 262 17.43 27.27 26.57
N LEU A 263 16.80 27.15 25.41
CA LEU A 263 17.45 26.77 24.16
C LEU A 263 17.16 27.82 23.11
N LYS A 264 18.18 28.17 22.33
CA LYS A 264 18.01 29.02 21.16
C LYS A 264 17.12 28.33 20.13
N HIS A 265 16.34 29.13 19.41
CA HIS A 265 15.42 28.69 18.36
C HIS A 265 16.08 27.72 17.37
N GLU A 266 17.28 28.07 16.88
CA GLU A 266 18.01 27.28 15.89
C GLU A 266 18.42 25.92 16.44
N LYS A 267 18.71 25.83 17.75
CA LYS A 267 19.06 24.56 18.39
C LYS A 267 17.86 23.63 18.49
N ILE A 268 16.66 24.18 18.72
CA ILE A 268 15.42 23.40 18.78
C ILE A 268 15.06 22.87 17.39
N ILE A 269 15.15 23.73 16.35
CA ILE A 269 14.97 23.32 14.96
C ILE A 269 15.94 22.17 14.61
N ALA A 270 17.22 22.30 14.95
CA ALA A 270 18.22 21.27 14.67
C ALA A 270 17.92 19.93 15.40
N LEU A 271 17.34 19.98 16.60
CA LEU A 271 16.94 18.77 17.32
C LEU A 271 15.75 18.07 16.65
N ILE A 272 14.75 18.83 16.19
CA ILE A 272 13.59 18.26 15.48
C ILE A 272 14.05 17.60 14.17
N LYS A 273 14.95 18.26 13.41
CA LYS A 273 15.57 17.66 12.22
C LYS A 273 16.36 16.39 12.52
N GLY A 274 17.12 16.39 13.61
CA GLY A 274 17.83 15.19 14.04
C GLY A 274 16.88 14.01 14.30
N ILE A 275 15.68 14.29 14.83
CA ILE A 275 14.64 13.26 14.99
C ILE A 275 14.09 12.80 13.64
N GLU A 276 13.84 13.70 12.68
CA GLU A 276 13.43 13.34 11.31
C GLU A 276 14.43 12.37 10.68
N GLU A 277 15.72 12.68 10.75
CA GLU A 277 16.80 11.87 10.19
C GLU A 277 16.96 10.53 10.92
N GLU A 278 16.98 10.53 12.26
CA GLU A 278 17.16 9.33 13.07
C GLU A 278 15.99 8.35 12.91
N LYS A 279 14.76 8.87 12.88
CA LYS A 279 13.55 8.04 12.78
C LYS A 279 13.12 7.78 11.34
N GLY A 280 13.71 8.46 10.36
CA GLY A 280 13.33 8.36 8.95
C GLY A 280 11.89 8.81 8.69
N ILE A 281 11.44 9.85 9.37
CA ILE A 281 10.07 10.40 9.25
C ILE A 281 10.08 11.83 8.72
N GLU A 282 8.93 12.29 8.23
CA GLU A 282 8.72 13.68 7.86
C GLU A 282 7.90 14.40 8.93
N ILE A 283 8.31 15.62 9.29
CA ILE A 283 7.65 16.48 10.27
C ILE A 283 7.20 17.77 9.59
N ARG A 284 5.98 18.20 9.91
CA ARG A 284 5.42 19.49 9.50
C ARG A 284 4.80 20.21 10.69
N ILE A 285 4.84 21.53 10.68
CA ILE A 285 4.39 22.37 11.79
C ILE A 285 3.14 23.13 11.38
N ALA A 286 2.08 22.99 12.18
CA ALA A 286 0.86 23.75 12.02
C ALA A 286 0.97 25.06 12.81
N LEU A 287 0.90 26.19 12.12
CA LEU A 287 0.89 27.53 12.68
C LEU A 287 -0.55 28.00 12.90
#